data_AF-A0A441V9A0-F1
#
_entry.id   AF-A0A441V9A0-F1
#
_cell.length_a   1.000
_cell.length_b   1.000
_cell.length_c   1.000
_cell.angle_alpha   90.00
_cell.angle_beta   90.00
_cell.angle_gamma   90.00
#
_symmetry.space_group_name_H-M   'P 1'
#
loop_
_entity.id
_entity.type
_entity.pdbx_description
1 polymer ?
#
loop_
_entity_poly.entity_id
_entity_poly.type
_entity_poly.pdbx_seq_one_letter_code
_entity_poly.pdbx_strand_id
1 'polypeptide(L)'
;MAWTVLSPSEISARLRGALRRYLPGTDALVWPNNLTAIVKTVAAGLHDMHLRAAWLYEQIFATTASVQHLERHGAELGIYRRPMARAEGVVTLNGYADTIYPAGIA
;
A
#
# COMPACT_ATOMS: atom_id res chain seq x y z
N MET A 1 -2.58 15.47 -7.93
CA MET A 1 -3.09 15.90 -6.61
C MET A 1 -3.07 14.70 -5.67
N ALA A 2 -2.49 14.83 -4.48
CA ALA A 2 -2.39 13.73 -3.51
C ALA A 2 -3.73 13.51 -2.80
N TRP A 3 -4.04 12.26 -2.44
CA TRP A 3 -5.22 11.94 -1.64
C TRP A 3 -5.12 12.57 -0.25
N THR A 4 -6.17 13.25 0.21
CA THR A 4 -6.18 13.90 1.53
C THR A 4 -6.64 12.92 2.61
N VAL A 5 -5.73 12.59 3.55
CA VAL A 5 -6.03 11.72 4.68
C VAL A 5 -6.46 12.57 5.87
N LEU A 6 -7.72 12.44 6.29
CA LEU A 6 -8.23 13.08 7.51
C LEU A 6 -7.75 12.30 8.74
N SER A 7 -7.31 13.02 9.77
CA SER A 7 -6.93 12.43 11.06
C SER A 7 -8.16 11.94 11.84
N PRO A 8 -8.00 10.98 12.78
CA PRO A 8 -9.11 10.50 13.59
C PRO A 8 -9.81 11.61 14.38
N SER A 9 -9.07 12.62 14.85
CA SER A 9 -9.64 13.76 15.59
C SER A 9 -10.52 14.64 14.70
N GLU A 10 -10.09 14.92 13.45
CA GLU A 10 -10.87 15.67 12.47
C GLU A 10 -12.15 14.94 12.09
N ILE A 11 -12.05 13.63 11.81
CA ILE A 11 -13.22 12.78 11.52
C ILE A 11 -14.16 12.77 12.73
N SER A 12 -13.62 12.61 13.93
CA SER A 12 -14.38 12.60 15.17
C SER A 12 -15.10 13.93 15.40
N ALA A 13 -14.47 15.07 15.14
CA ALA A 13 -15.08 16.39 15.21
C ALA A 13 -16.24 16.54 14.20
N ARG A 14 -16.05 16.08 12.96
CA ARG A 14 -17.09 16.08 11.93
C ARG A 14 -18.28 15.20 12.32
N LEU A 15 -18.03 14.00 12.82
CA LEU A 15 -19.08 13.08 13.27
C LEU A 15 -19.87 13.65 14.47
N ARG A 16 -19.21 14.29 15.43
CA ARG A 16 -19.90 15.00 16.53
C ARG A 16 -20.77 16.15 16.02
N GLY A 17 -20.28 16.91 15.04
CA GLY A 17 -21.09 17.93 14.35
C GLY A 17 -22.30 17.33 13.65
N ALA A 18 -22.14 16.15 13.03
CA ALA A 18 -23.24 15.43 12.38
C ALA A 18 -24.29 14.94 13.39
N LEU A 19 -23.89 14.47 14.58
CA LEU A 19 -24.86 14.09 15.62
C LEU A 19 -25.81 15.23 15.98
N ARG A 20 -25.30 16.47 16.13
CA ARG A 20 -26.15 17.65 16.38
C ARG A 20 -27.13 17.94 15.24
N ARG A 21 -26.73 17.65 14.00
CA ARG A 21 -27.60 17.80 12.83
C ARG A 21 -28.71 16.74 12.80
N TYR A 22 -28.39 15.50 13.13
CA TYR A 22 -29.30 14.36 12.99
C TYR A 22 -30.14 14.06 14.24
N LEU A 23 -29.81 14.66 15.39
CA LEU A 23 -30.55 14.53 16.64
C LEU A 23 -31.05 15.90 17.14
N PRO A 24 -31.90 16.60 16.36
CA PRO A 24 -32.39 17.93 16.74
C PRO A 24 -33.18 17.86 18.04
N GLY A 25 -33.04 18.89 18.89
CA GLY A 25 -33.73 18.97 20.18
C GLY A 25 -33.14 18.11 21.30
N THR A 26 -32.04 17.41 21.05
CA THR A 26 -31.31 16.65 22.08
C THR A 26 -29.83 17.02 22.08
N ASP A 27 -29.17 16.94 23.22
CA ASP A 27 -27.71 17.05 23.30
C ASP A 27 -27.07 15.68 23.56
N ALA A 28 -26.74 15.01 22.45
CA ALA A 28 -26.12 13.70 22.43
C ALA A 28 -24.69 13.66 23.03
N LEU A 29 -24.11 14.82 23.38
CA LEU A 29 -22.73 14.93 23.85
C LEU A 29 -22.62 15.37 25.32
N VAL A 30 -23.74 15.55 26.02
CA VAL A 30 -23.74 15.83 27.47
C VAL A 30 -23.15 14.66 28.24
N TRP A 31 -22.19 14.94 29.13
CA TRP A 31 -21.59 13.93 29.98
C TRP A 31 -22.53 13.54 31.13
N PRO A 32 -22.60 12.25 31.53
CA PRO A 32 -21.88 11.08 30.98
C PRO A 32 -22.64 10.39 29.83
N ASN A 33 -21.95 10.06 28.73
CA ASN A 33 -22.53 9.31 27.60
C ASN A 33 -21.53 8.33 26.97
N ASN A 34 -22.06 7.27 26.35
CA ASN A 34 -21.29 6.28 25.57
C ASN A 34 -21.05 6.72 24.11
N LEU A 35 -21.86 7.65 23.58
CA LEU A 35 -21.76 8.12 22.20
C LEU A 35 -20.40 8.73 21.89
N THR A 36 -19.76 9.37 22.87
CA THR A 36 -18.39 9.89 22.72
C THR A 36 -17.38 8.79 22.44
N ALA A 37 -17.51 7.63 23.08
CA ALA A 37 -16.66 6.47 22.83
C ALA A 37 -16.95 5.85 21.46
N ILE A 38 -18.24 5.68 21.12
CA ILE A 38 -18.67 5.15 19.80
C ILE A 38 -18.16 6.04 18.66
N VAL A 39 -18.26 7.37 18.77
CA VAL A 39 -17.74 8.27 17.74
C VAL A 39 -16.22 8.14 17.56
N LYS A 40 -15.47 7.86 18.64
CA LYS A 40 -14.02 7.63 18.53
C LYS A 40 -13.71 6.32 17.81
N THR A 41 -14.42 5.23 18.10
CA THR A 41 -14.20 3.95 17.44
C THR A 41 -14.57 4.00 15.95
N VAL A 42 -15.70 4.64 15.61
CA VAL A 42 -16.09 4.86 14.21
C VAL A 42 -15.09 5.76 13.49
N ALA A 43 -14.61 6.84 14.13
CA ALA A 43 -13.61 7.72 13.53
C ALA A 43 -12.28 7.00 13.25
N ALA A 44 -11.86 6.09 14.13
CA ALA A 44 -10.69 5.25 13.90
C ALA A 44 -10.88 4.34 12.68
N GLY A 45 -12.00 3.63 12.57
CA GLY A 45 -12.28 2.77 11.41
C GLY A 45 -12.37 3.54 10.08
N LEU A 46 -12.93 4.76 10.10
CA LEU A 46 -12.95 5.63 8.92
C LEU A 46 -11.56 6.18 8.55
N HIS A 47 -10.69 6.38 9.53
CA HIS A 47 -9.30 6.76 9.28
C HIS A 47 -8.54 5.62 8.58
N ASP A 48 -8.71 4.37 9.03
CA ASP A 48 -8.12 3.21 8.38
C ASP A 48 -8.55 3.09 6.91
N MET A 49 -9.82 3.40 6.62
CA MET A 49 -10.32 3.48 5.24
C MET A 49 -9.64 4.59 4.43
N HIS A 50 -9.38 5.76 5.02
CA HIS A 50 -8.64 6.83 4.33
C HIS A 50 -7.20 6.43 4.04
N LEU A 51 -6.53 5.76 4.97
CA LEU A 51 -5.18 5.24 4.75
C LEU A 51 -5.16 4.23 3.62
N ARG A 52 -6.15 3.32 3.58
CA ARG A 52 -6.28 2.35 2.48
C ARG A 52 -6.54 3.04 1.14
N ALA A 53 -7.39 4.07 1.11
CA ALA A 53 -7.68 4.84 -0.09
C ALA A 53 -6.45 5.61 -0.60
N ALA A 54 -5.67 6.21 0.31
CA ALA A 54 -4.42 6.88 -0.02
C ALA A 54 -3.43 5.92 -0.69
N TRP A 55 -3.21 4.76 -0.06
CA TRP A 55 -2.34 3.73 -0.62
C TRP A 55 -2.82 3.25 -1.99
N LEU A 56 -4.13 2.99 -2.14
CA LEU A 56 -4.69 2.56 -3.42
C LEU A 56 -4.48 3.61 -4.51
N TYR A 57 -4.67 4.89 -4.17
CA TYR A 57 -4.47 5.99 -5.11
C TYR A 57 -3.03 6.05 -5.63
N GLU A 58 -2.03 5.79 -4.77
CA GLU A 58 -0.63 5.65 -5.19
C GLU A 58 -0.42 4.46 -6.14
N GLN A 59 -1.17 3.36 -5.97
CA GLN A 59 -1.03 2.19 -6.84
C GLN A 59 -1.69 2.34 -8.22
N ILE A 60 -2.63 3.28 -8.38
CA ILE A 60 -3.34 3.49 -9.65
C ILE A 60 -2.40 3.97 -10.75
N PHE A 61 -1.44 4.83 -10.41
CA PHE A 61 -0.50 5.37 -11.39
C PHE A 61 0.81 4.59 -11.38
N ALA A 62 1.24 4.09 -12.55
CA ALA A 62 2.49 3.34 -12.68
C ALA A 62 3.72 4.09 -12.14
N THR A 63 3.73 5.42 -12.17
CA THR A 63 4.83 6.26 -11.66
C THR A 63 4.97 6.26 -10.14
N THR A 64 3.88 6.00 -9.40
CA THR A 64 3.85 5.99 -7.94
C THR A 64 3.61 4.60 -7.36
N ALA A 65 3.28 3.63 -8.22
CA ALA A 65 2.97 2.27 -7.81
C ALA A 65 4.18 1.54 -7.22
N SER A 66 3.90 0.71 -6.22
CA SER A 66 4.86 -0.30 -5.73
C SER A 66 5.22 -1.29 -6.83
N VAL A 67 6.37 -1.95 -6.69
CA VAL A 67 6.91 -2.90 -7.69
C VAL A 67 5.87 -3.94 -8.12
N GLN A 68 5.14 -4.53 -7.17
CA GLN A 68 4.14 -5.55 -7.49
C GLN A 68 3.00 -5.00 -8.36
N HIS A 69 2.54 -3.77 -8.10
CA HIS A 69 1.46 -3.15 -8.88
C HIS A 69 1.99 -2.62 -10.21
N LEU A 70 3.24 -2.14 -10.26
CA LEU A 70 3.90 -1.76 -11.49
C LEU A 70 4.08 -2.96 -12.44
N GLU A 71 4.42 -4.14 -11.91
CA GLU A 71 4.45 -5.38 -12.70
C GLU A 71 3.08 -5.73 -13.28
N ARG A 72 1.98 -5.47 -12.56
CA ARG A 72 0.62 -5.64 -13.08
C ARG A 72 0.29 -4.65 -14.19
N HIS A 73 0.58 -3.37 -13.99
CA HIS A 73 0.44 -2.33 -15.03
C HIS A 73 1.21 -2.70 -16.31
N GLY A 74 2.44 -3.19 -16.17
CA GLY A 74 3.22 -3.69 -17.29
C GLY A 74 2.58 -4.89 -17.97
N ALA A 75 2.09 -5.87 -17.19
CA ALA A 75 1.48 -7.08 -17.72
C ALA A 75 0.23 -6.80 -18.57
N GLU A 76 -0.57 -5.79 -18.23
CA GLU A 76 -1.72 -5.34 -19.04
C GLU A 76 -1.31 -4.84 -20.43
N LEU A 77 -0.07 -4.35 -20.56
CA LEU A 77 0.53 -3.89 -21.82
C LEU A 77 1.42 -4.95 -22.49
N GLY A 78 1.45 -6.18 -21.96
CA GLY A 78 2.34 -7.25 -22.43
C GLY A 78 3.83 -7.03 -22.09
N ILE A 79 4.13 -6.12 -21.17
CA ILE A 79 5.48 -5.82 -20.70
C ILE A 79 5.73 -6.59 -19.39
N TYR A 80 6.66 -7.54 -19.42
CA TYR A 80 7.00 -8.36 -18.26
C TYR A 80 8.38 -8.02 -17.72
N ARG A 81 8.52 -8.08 -16.39
CA ARG A 81 9.82 -7.91 -15.75
C ARG A 81 10.73 -9.07 -16.14
N ARG A 82 11.90 -8.74 -16.70
CA ARG A 82 12.92 -9.74 -16.99
C ARG A 82 13.35 -10.44 -15.70
N PRO A 83 13.35 -11.78 -15.63
CA PRO A 83 13.84 -12.49 -14.46
C PRO A 83 15.31 -12.20 -14.20
N MET A 84 15.76 -12.43 -12.97
CA MET A 84 17.19 -12.39 -12.67
C MET A 84 17.92 -13.43 -13.51
N ALA A 85 19.00 -13.00 -14.15
CA ALA A 85 19.87 -13.87 -14.94
C ALA A 85 21.19 -14.07 -14.17
N ARG A 86 21.75 -15.28 -14.26
CA ARG A 86 23.08 -15.57 -13.73
C ARG A 86 24.13 -14.70 -14.43
N ALA A 87 25.20 -14.36 -13.73
CA ALA A 87 26.36 -13.78 -14.38
C ALA A 87 26.97 -14.82 -15.33
N GLU A 88 27.22 -14.42 -16.56
CA GLU A 88 27.90 -15.24 -17.56
C GLU A 88 29.17 -14.53 -18.00
N GLY A 89 30.26 -15.28 -18.10
CA GLY A 89 31.57 -14.75 -18.44
C GLY A 89 32.49 -15.87 -18.88
N VAL A 90 33.57 -15.51 -19.57
CA VAL A 90 34.60 -16.44 -20.03
C VAL A 90 35.78 -16.36 -19.06
N VAL A 91 36.25 -17.52 -18.62
CA VAL A 91 37.50 -17.64 -17.84
C VAL A 91 38.50 -18.44 -18.66
N THR A 92 39.76 -18.00 -18.66
CA THR A 92 40.87 -18.72 -19.28
C THR A 92 41.62 -19.48 -18.19
N LEU A 93 41.78 -20.79 -18.37
CA LEU A 93 42.42 -21.69 -17.40
C LEU A 93 43.49 -22.53 -18.11
N ASN A 94 44.52 -22.93 -17.36
CA ASN A 94 45.52 -23.89 -17.83
C ASN A 94 45.04 -25.31 -17.50
N GLY A 95 45.04 -26.22 -18.48
CA GLY A 95 44.60 -27.61 -18.32
C GLY A 95 45.66 -28.62 -18.76
N TYR A 96 45.49 -29.88 -18.36
CA TYR A 96 46.32 -31.00 -18.81
C TYR A 96 45.82 -31.52 -20.15
N ALA A 97 46.73 -31.99 -21.01
CA ALA A 97 46.38 -32.64 -22.27
C ALA A 97 45.52 -33.90 -22.02
N ASP A 98 44.65 -34.22 -22.97
CA ASP A 98 43.76 -35.41 -22.97
C ASP A 98 42.80 -35.53 -21.77
N THR A 99 42.52 -34.43 -21.06
CA THR A 99 41.56 -34.39 -19.94
C THR A 99 40.20 -33.84 -20.39
N ILE A 100 39.12 -34.56 -20.07
CA ILE A 100 37.75 -34.10 -20.30
C ILE A 100 37.28 -33.26 -19.10
N TYR A 101 36.86 -32.04 -19.38
CA TYR A 101 36.32 -31.10 -18.40
C TYR A 101 34.79 -31.00 -18.54
N PRO A 102 34.00 -31.60 -17.63
CA PRO A 102 32.54 -31.62 -17.74
C PRO A 102 31.90 -30.26 -17.43
N ALA A 103 30.65 -30.08 -17.86
CA ALA A 103 29.89 -28.87 -17.55
C ALA A 103 29.67 -28.73 -16.04
N GLY A 104 29.80 -27.50 -15.52
CA GLY A 104 29.60 -27.21 -14.09
C GLY A 104 30.84 -27.37 -13.22
N ILE A 105 32.03 -27.55 -13.80
CA ILE A 105 33.26 -27.37 -13.04
C ILE A 105 33.43 -25.88 -12.72
N ALA A 106 33.31 -25.55 -11.44
CA ALA A 106 33.61 -24.25 -10.86
C ALA A 106 34.37 -24.51 -9.55
#